data_AF-A7S8T5-F1
#
_entry.id   AF-A7S8T5-F1
#
_cell.length_a   1.000
_cell.length_b   1.000
_cell.length_c   1.000
_cell.angle_alpha   90.00
_cell.angle_beta   90.00
_cell.angle_gamma   90.00
#
_symmetry.space_group_name_H-M   'P 1'
#
loop_
_entity.id
_entity.type
_entity.pdbx_description
1 polymer ?
#
loop_
_entity_poly.entity_id
_entity_poly.type
_entity_poly.pdbx_seq_one_letter_code
_entity_poly.pdbx_strand_id
1 'polypeptide(L)'
;MTVNLEEYFRTTFEDKLLVKMPEREDDHLTPATRLLEKRREMSEVEQALGAQKEEFQMKMESLQQRREELERKEYQLRESLLKFDKFLKENDSKRARALKKAQEERDMRRAKDCEIARLKEDTSGLMKGRDKVQHRLEKYIIYQQYLEKVLENAEEFQEIREIIARYDTLTATHQDLLERELKNQEKYEKEKARLIKFTEEKNNEILNYNNQLANLQTKLEKTQSVAVKWESQWTHIKNTAAKKTLLLGRIKMATHNLFMLVNRHLGQTGMVDMTDKQLDKIQVFIQDLTQITLDIKRAENAITASGANTAG
;
A
#
# COMPACT_ATOMS: atom_id res chain seq x y z
N MET A 1 79.17 14.49 111.54
CA MET A 1 80.37 15.18 112.05
C MET A 1 80.49 16.49 111.29
N THR A 2 79.78 17.52 111.75
CA THR A 2 79.77 18.84 111.14
C THR A 2 81.04 19.55 111.56
N VAL A 3 82.06 19.53 110.70
CA VAL A 3 83.27 20.31 110.89
C VAL A 3 82.84 21.78 110.83
N ASN A 4 82.81 22.44 111.98
CA ASN A 4 82.58 23.87 112.05
C ASN A 4 83.72 24.55 111.29
N LEU A 5 83.44 25.07 110.07
CA LEU A 5 84.46 25.69 109.23
C LEU A 5 85.22 26.77 110.00
N GLU A 6 84.54 27.48 110.89
CA GLU A 6 85.14 28.56 111.69
C GLU A 6 86.14 28.02 112.71
N GLU A 7 85.84 26.89 113.35
CA GLU A 7 86.76 26.20 114.25
C GLU A 7 87.93 25.56 113.49
N TYR A 8 87.66 24.93 112.35
CA TYR A 8 88.70 24.36 111.49
C TYR A 8 89.65 25.44 110.96
N PHE A 9 89.13 26.58 110.50
CA PHE A 9 89.96 27.70 110.08
C PHE A 9 90.74 28.27 111.26
N ARG A 10 90.12 28.44 112.44
CA ARG A 10 90.82 28.92 113.65
C ARG A 10 91.95 27.98 114.07
N THR A 11 91.71 26.67 114.20
CA THR A 11 92.75 25.70 114.57
C THR A 11 93.81 25.58 113.48
N THR A 12 93.44 25.61 112.20
CA THR A 12 94.41 25.58 111.10
C THR A 12 95.25 26.87 111.07
N PHE A 13 94.67 28.00 111.44
CA PHE A 13 95.37 29.28 111.58
C PHE A 13 96.31 29.28 112.80
N GLU A 14 95.87 28.71 113.93
CA GLU A 14 96.68 28.54 115.14
C GLU A 14 97.81 27.51 115.01
N ASP A 15 97.59 26.38 114.34
CA ASP A 15 98.63 25.34 114.20
C ASP A 15 99.58 25.58 113.02
N LYS A 16 99.11 26.16 111.91
CA LYS A 16 99.94 26.32 110.70
C LYS A 16 100.44 27.73 110.45
N LEU A 17 99.72 28.77 110.88
CA LEU A 17 100.14 30.16 110.65
C LEU A 17 100.86 30.75 111.87
N LEU A 18 100.47 30.36 113.09
CA LEU A 18 101.16 30.68 114.34
C LEU A 18 102.37 29.77 114.57
N VAL A 19 103.19 29.57 113.53
CA VAL A 19 104.58 29.16 113.75
C VAL A 19 105.20 30.28 114.57
N LYS A 20 105.57 29.96 115.82
CA LYS A 20 106.39 30.80 116.70
C LYS A 20 107.51 31.38 115.87
N MET A 21 107.33 32.62 115.45
CA MET A 21 108.34 33.38 114.75
C MET A 21 109.53 33.38 115.69
N PRO A 22 110.68 32.78 115.30
CA PRO A 22 111.88 32.90 116.10
C PRO A 22 112.05 34.38 116.42
N GLU A 23 112.30 34.71 117.67
CA GLU A 23 112.77 36.04 118.06
C GLU A 23 114.04 36.29 117.25
N ARG A 24 113.88 36.82 116.04
CA ARG A 24 114.99 37.17 115.18
C ARG A 24 115.66 38.32 115.89
N GLU A 25 116.92 38.12 116.21
CA GLU A 25 117.84 39.02 116.90
C GLU A 25 118.04 40.31 116.09
N ASP A 26 116.99 41.10 115.93
CA ASP A 26 116.98 42.33 115.16
C ASP A 26 117.19 43.56 116.05
N ASP A 27 117.78 43.37 117.24
CA ASP A 27 118.23 44.44 118.13
C ASP A 27 119.58 45.05 117.72
N HIS A 28 120.23 44.50 116.70
CA HIS A 28 121.46 45.06 116.11
C HIS A 28 121.27 45.58 114.68
N LEU A 29 120.03 45.65 114.21
CA LEU A 29 119.68 46.28 112.94
C LEU A 29 119.33 47.74 113.19
N THR A 30 120.12 48.65 112.61
CA THR A 30 119.93 50.10 112.71
C THR A 30 118.50 50.48 112.31
N PRO A 31 117.94 51.60 112.81
CA PRO A 31 116.62 52.09 112.38
C PRO A 31 116.43 52.14 110.85
N ALA A 32 117.52 52.29 110.09
CA ALA A 32 117.55 52.22 108.63
C ALA A 32 117.21 50.83 108.06
N THR A 33 117.69 49.73 108.65
CA THR A 33 117.47 48.38 108.13
C THR A 33 116.08 47.84 108.47
N ARG A 34 115.55 48.14 109.66
CA ARG A 34 114.15 47.82 110.03
C ARG A 34 113.16 48.54 109.10
N LEU A 35 113.47 49.77 108.70
CA LEU A 35 112.71 50.54 107.70
C LEU A 35 112.81 49.91 106.30
N LEU A 36 113.99 49.43 105.89
CA LEU A 36 114.18 48.73 104.61
C LEU A 36 113.41 47.41 104.57
N GLU A 37 113.37 46.67 105.67
CA GLU A 37 112.67 45.39 105.74
C GLU A 37 111.15 45.58 105.72
N LYS A 38 110.62 46.54 106.49
CA LYS A 38 109.20 46.94 106.37
C LYS A 38 108.84 47.46 104.99
N ARG A 39 109.75 48.17 104.33
CA ARG A 39 109.57 48.63 102.95
C ARG A 39 109.61 47.47 101.95
N ARG A 40 110.42 46.43 102.20
CA ARG A 40 110.43 45.20 101.42
C ARG A 40 109.17 44.37 101.63
N GLU A 41 108.71 44.18 102.87
CA GLU A 41 107.43 43.51 103.17
C GLU A 41 106.26 44.25 102.53
N MET A 42 106.21 45.59 102.67
CA MET A 42 105.22 46.42 101.97
C MET A 42 105.29 46.20 100.45
N SER A 43 106.50 46.19 99.88
CA SER A 43 106.69 45.96 98.45
C SER A 43 106.26 44.56 98.02
N GLU A 44 106.51 43.52 98.83
CA GLU A 44 106.11 42.13 98.54
C GLU A 44 104.59 41.97 98.66
N VAL A 45 103.95 42.58 99.66
CA VAL A 45 102.48 42.61 99.82
C VAL A 45 101.82 43.41 98.69
N GLU A 46 102.39 44.56 98.30
CA GLU A 46 101.91 45.33 97.15
C GLU A 46 102.04 44.54 95.85
N GLN A 47 103.15 43.80 95.66
CA GLN A 47 103.32 42.90 94.52
C GLN A 47 102.30 41.75 94.53
N ALA A 48 102.08 41.10 95.68
CA ALA A 48 101.10 40.02 95.82
C ALA A 48 99.67 40.52 95.61
N LEU A 49 99.33 41.70 96.14
CA LEU A 49 98.05 42.35 95.92
C LEU A 49 97.88 42.75 94.45
N GLY A 50 98.94 43.24 93.81
CA GLY A 50 98.98 43.52 92.37
C GLY A 50 98.71 42.27 91.54
N ALA A 51 99.43 41.18 91.81
CA ALA A 51 99.25 39.90 91.15
C ALA A 51 97.84 39.31 91.37
N GLN A 52 97.28 39.42 92.58
CA GLN A 52 95.92 38.97 92.87
C GLN A 52 94.87 39.80 92.15
N LYS A 53 95.06 41.13 92.05
CA LYS A 53 94.20 42.01 91.25
C LYS A 53 94.27 41.66 89.77
N GLU A 54 95.45 41.38 89.23
CA GLU A 54 95.62 40.91 87.85
C GLU A 54 94.95 39.56 87.62
N GLU A 55 95.12 38.58 88.53
CA GLU A 55 94.47 37.27 88.43
C GLU A 55 92.94 37.38 88.49
N PHE A 56 92.43 38.21 89.41
CA PHE A 56 91.01 38.50 89.51
C PHE A 56 90.48 39.16 88.24
N GLN A 57 91.21 40.15 87.71
CA GLN A 57 90.87 40.82 86.47
C GLN A 57 90.84 39.84 85.29
N MET A 58 91.85 38.98 85.15
CA MET A 58 91.88 37.93 84.12
C MET A 58 90.71 36.94 84.25
N LYS A 59 90.35 36.53 85.48
CA LYS A 59 89.18 35.66 85.71
C LYS A 59 87.87 36.37 85.37
N MET A 60 87.74 37.64 85.74
CA MET A 60 86.56 38.44 85.42
C MET A 60 86.42 38.62 83.91
N GLU A 61 87.52 38.89 83.20
CA GLU A 61 87.55 38.97 81.74
C GLU A 61 87.19 37.63 81.08
N SER A 62 87.74 36.51 81.57
CA SER A 62 87.40 35.17 81.08
C SER A 62 85.92 34.81 81.32
N LEU A 63 85.39 35.10 82.50
CA LEU A 63 83.97 34.90 82.81
C LEU A 63 83.07 35.80 81.96
N GLN A 64 83.49 37.04 81.72
CA GLN A 64 82.78 37.97 80.85
C GLN A 64 82.75 37.46 79.41
N GLN A 65 83.90 37.03 78.87
CA GLN A 65 83.99 36.41 77.54
C GLN A 65 83.10 35.16 77.45
N ARG A 66 83.08 34.32 78.49
CA ARG A 66 82.25 33.11 78.54
C ARG A 66 80.75 33.43 78.56
N ARG A 67 80.33 34.46 79.31
CA ARG A 67 78.93 34.94 79.33
C ARG A 67 78.54 35.46 77.95
N GLU A 68 79.36 36.31 77.35
CA GLU A 68 79.10 36.84 76.00
C GLU A 68 79.05 35.74 74.93
N GLU A 69 79.89 34.71 75.04
CA GLU A 69 79.85 33.54 74.15
C GLU A 69 78.55 32.74 74.33
N LEU A 70 78.12 32.54 75.58
CA LEU A 70 76.88 31.81 75.89
C LEU A 70 75.65 32.58 75.40
N GLU A 71 75.60 33.90 75.63
CA GLU A 71 74.54 34.76 75.09
C GLU A 71 74.50 34.72 73.56
N ARG A 72 75.67 34.77 72.89
CA ARG A 72 75.75 34.61 71.43
C ARG A 72 75.21 33.26 70.96
N LYS A 73 75.55 32.16 71.64
CA LYS A 73 75.05 30.81 71.31
C LYS A 73 73.55 30.67 71.57
N GLU A 74 73.05 31.22 72.66
CA GLU A 74 71.62 31.23 72.99
C GLU A 74 70.83 32.03 71.95
N TYR A 75 71.35 33.19 71.53
CA TYR A 75 70.77 33.98 70.45
C TYR A 75 70.73 33.20 69.13
N GLN A 76 71.83 32.57 68.73
CA GLN A 76 71.90 31.72 67.52
C GLN A 76 70.93 30.54 67.58
N LEU A 77 70.78 29.89 68.75
CA LEU A 77 69.84 28.80 68.94
C LEU A 77 68.39 29.29 68.79
N ARG A 78 68.03 30.41 69.41
CA ARG A 78 66.70 31.02 69.24
C ARG A 78 66.43 31.38 67.78
N GLU A 79 67.41 31.98 67.10
CA GLU A 79 67.29 32.34 65.69
C GLU A 79 67.12 31.09 64.80
N SER A 80 67.86 30.02 65.07
CA SER A 80 67.73 28.75 64.32
C SER A 80 66.39 28.07 64.59
N LEU A 81 65.87 28.10 65.82
CA LEU A 81 64.53 27.59 66.15
C LEU A 81 63.43 28.36 65.41
N LEU A 82 63.53 29.69 65.34
CA LEU A 82 62.59 30.51 64.56
C LEU A 82 62.68 30.17 63.06
N LYS A 83 63.89 29.96 62.53
CA LYS A 83 64.10 29.51 61.14
C LYS A 83 63.50 28.12 60.91
N PHE A 84 63.64 27.18 61.86
CA PHE A 84 63.07 25.83 61.77
C PHE A 84 61.53 25.83 61.84
N ASP A 85 60.92 26.58 62.76
CA ASP A 85 59.47 26.72 62.83
C ASP A 85 58.90 27.32 61.54
N LYS A 86 59.54 28.37 61.02
CA LYS A 86 59.19 28.95 59.71
C LYS A 86 59.33 27.91 58.59
N PHE A 87 60.42 27.16 58.55
CA PHE A 87 60.66 26.12 57.56
C PHE A 87 59.61 25.01 57.61
N LEU A 88 59.24 24.53 58.80
CA LEU A 88 58.22 23.50 58.98
C LEU A 88 56.85 24.00 58.51
N LYS A 89 56.45 25.21 58.89
CA LYS A 89 55.19 25.84 58.42
C LYS A 89 55.17 25.99 56.90
N GLU A 90 56.27 26.43 56.30
CA GLU A 90 56.38 26.55 54.84
C GLU A 90 56.35 25.18 54.14
N ASN A 91 57.01 24.16 54.71
CA ASN A 91 57.03 22.80 54.16
C ASN A 91 55.65 22.14 54.26
N ASP A 92 54.99 22.23 55.41
CA ASP A 92 53.61 21.76 55.61
C ASP A 92 52.65 22.45 54.64
N SER A 93 52.79 23.76 54.47
CA SER A 93 52.00 24.53 53.49
C SER A 93 52.28 24.08 52.05
N LYS A 94 53.54 23.80 51.70
CA LYS A 94 53.93 23.26 50.38
C LYS A 94 53.36 21.86 50.16
N ARG A 95 53.46 20.96 51.16
CA ARG A 95 52.90 19.60 51.12
C ARG A 95 51.38 19.64 50.96
N ALA A 96 50.69 20.45 51.76
CA ALA A 96 49.24 20.60 51.69
C ALA A 96 48.78 21.10 50.30
N ARG A 97 49.46 22.12 49.74
CA ARG A 97 49.19 22.60 48.37
C ARG A 97 49.46 21.52 47.31
N ALA A 98 50.55 20.77 47.43
CA ALA A 98 50.89 19.71 46.49
C ALA A 98 49.86 18.56 46.53
N LEU A 99 49.42 18.16 47.73
CA LEU A 99 48.38 17.14 47.89
C LEU A 99 47.03 17.61 47.35
N LYS A 100 46.64 18.85 47.63
CA LYS A 100 45.41 19.44 47.10
C LYS A 100 45.44 19.48 45.56
N LYS A 101 46.53 19.97 44.97
CA LYS A 101 46.71 20.00 43.51
C LYS A 101 46.67 18.60 42.89
N ALA A 102 47.31 17.62 43.52
CA ALA A 102 47.30 16.23 43.05
C ALA A 102 45.89 15.62 43.10
N GLN A 103 45.09 15.98 44.11
CA GLN A 103 43.71 15.53 44.23
C GLN A 103 42.81 16.18 43.17
N GLU A 104 42.90 17.51 43.01
CA GLU A 104 42.18 18.25 41.95
C GLU A 104 42.50 17.68 40.56
N GLU A 105 43.76 17.38 40.27
CA GLU A 105 44.18 16.78 39.00
C GLU A 105 43.64 15.35 38.79
N ARG A 106 43.48 14.56 39.86
CA ARG A 106 42.84 13.23 39.76
C ARG A 106 41.35 13.35 39.46
N ASP A 107 40.67 14.28 40.10
CA ASP A 107 39.23 14.48 39.90
C ASP A 107 38.94 15.04 38.51
N MET A 108 39.76 15.98 38.02
CA MET A 108 39.69 16.49 36.65
C MET A 108 39.92 15.38 35.62
N ARG A 109 40.91 14.51 35.83
CA ARG A 109 41.15 13.36 34.95
C ARG A 109 39.96 12.41 34.90
N ARG A 110 39.40 12.03 36.06
CA ARG A 110 38.21 11.17 36.12
C ARG A 110 37.02 11.78 35.38
N ALA A 111 36.77 13.08 35.56
CA ALA A 111 35.70 13.77 34.84
C ALA A 111 35.91 13.72 33.32
N LYS A 112 37.15 13.92 32.85
CA LYS A 112 37.50 13.82 31.43
C LYS A 112 37.43 12.40 30.88
N ASP A 113 37.82 11.39 31.66
CA ASP A 113 37.67 9.99 31.25
C ASP A 113 36.20 9.59 31.07
N CYS A 114 35.33 10.04 31.99
CA CYS A 114 33.87 9.85 31.85
C CYS A 114 33.32 10.57 30.60
N GLU A 115 33.77 11.79 30.32
CA GLU A 115 33.37 12.55 29.13
C GLU A 115 33.82 11.85 27.83
N ILE A 116 35.06 11.38 27.80
CA ILE A 116 35.62 10.61 26.67
C ILE A 116 34.82 9.32 26.44
N ALA A 117 34.49 8.59 27.51
CA ALA A 117 33.69 7.37 27.40
C ALA A 117 32.31 7.64 26.80
N ARG A 118 31.62 8.70 27.27
CA ARG A 118 30.31 9.12 26.74
C ARG A 118 30.41 9.51 25.26
N LEU A 119 31.37 10.35 24.88
CA LEU A 119 31.53 10.80 23.50
C LEU A 119 31.89 9.65 22.54
N LYS A 120 32.63 8.65 23.01
CA LYS A 120 32.91 7.43 22.23
C LYS A 120 31.64 6.64 21.95
N GLU A 121 30.78 6.48 22.94
CA GLU A 121 29.49 5.80 22.75
C GLU A 121 28.58 6.59 21.79
N ASP A 122 28.47 7.91 21.97
CA ASP A 122 27.69 8.79 21.09
C ASP A 122 28.19 8.69 19.64
N THR A 123 29.51 8.72 19.44
CA THR A 123 30.14 8.60 18.11
C THR A 123 29.85 7.24 17.48
N SER A 124 29.95 6.16 18.26
CA SER A 124 29.60 4.80 17.81
C SER A 124 28.13 4.71 17.38
N GLY A 125 27.22 5.31 18.14
CA GLY A 125 25.80 5.39 17.81
C GLY A 125 25.53 6.17 16.52
N LEU A 126 26.14 7.34 16.37
CA LEU A 126 26.01 8.19 15.17
C LEU A 126 26.60 7.50 13.92
N MET A 127 27.73 6.82 14.05
CA MET A 127 28.31 6.04 12.94
C MET A 127 27.38 4.93 12.46
N LYS A 128 26.78 4.15 13.38
CA LYS A 128 25.78 3.14 13.03
C LYS A 128 24.55 3.76 12.35
N GLY A 129 24.12 4.93 12.81
CA GLY A 129 23.02 5.69 12.19
C GLY A 129 23.34 6.14 10.76
N ARG A 130 24.54 6.72 10.57
CA ARG A 130 25.07 7.09 9.25
C ARG A 130 25.11 5.89 8.32
N ASP A 131 25.64 4.75 8.77
CA ASP A 131 25.80 3.56 7.93
C ASP A 131 24.45 3.00 7.46
N LYS A 132 23.41 3.04 8.32
CA LYS A 132 22.05 2.66 7.94
C LYS A 132 21.47 3.58 6.85
N VAL A 133 21.66 4.90 6.98
CA VAL A 133 21.17 5.87 6.00
C VAL A 133 21.95 5.74 4.68
N GLN A 134 23.27 5.58 4.78
CA GLN A 134 24.16 5.37 3.63
C GLN A 134 23.78 4.13 2.84
N HIS A 135 23.53 3.00 3.52
CA HIS A 135 23.12 1.78 2.84
C HIS A 135 21.76 1.93 2.13
N ARG A 136 20.82 2.65 2.75
CA ARG A 136 19.54 2.97 2.11
C ARG A 136 19.72 3.88 0.89
N LEU A 137 20.61 4.86 0.97
CA LEU A 137 20.95 5.74 -0.14
C LEU A 137 21.55 4.93 -1.30
N GLU A 138 22.55 4.08 -1.03
CA GLU A 138 23.17 3.20 -2.04
C GLU A 138 22.17 2.26 -2.71
N LYS A 139 21.18 1.77 -1.96
CA LYS A 139 20.11 0.92 -2.53
C LYS A 139 19.19 1.67 -3.49
N TYR A 140 18.84 2.92 -3.17
CA TYR A 140 17.81 3.66 -3.92
C TYR A 140 18.36 4.67 -4.93
N ILE A 141 19.64 5.03 -4.84
CA ILE A 141 20.27 6.02 -5.73
C ILE A 141 20.18 5.61 -7.20
N ILE A 142 20.21 4.29 -7.50
CA ILE A 142 20.11 3.77 -8.86
C ILE A 142 18.76 4.13 -9.52
N TYR A 143 17.67 4.17 -8.76
CA TYR A 143 16.34 4.51 -9.29
C TYR A 143 16.21 6.01 -9.51
N GLN A 144 16.80 6.81 -8.60
CA GLN A 144 16.86 8.25 -8.79
C GLN A 144 17.67 8.59 -10.04
N GLN A 145 18.87 8.04 -10.20
CA GLN A 145 19.70 8.23 -11.39
C GLN A 145 19.02 7.76 -12.67
N TYR A 146 18.27 6.66 -12.60
CA TYR A 146 17.45 6.20 -13.73
C TYR A 146 16.38 7.23 -14.10
N LEU A 147 15.64 7.75 -13.13
CA LEU A 147 14.60 8.76 -13.36
C LEU A 147 15.17 10.10 -13.81
N GLU A 148 16.35 10.49 -13.33
CA GLU A 148 17.11 11.66 -13.82
C GLU A 148 17.46 11.48 -15.31
N LYS A 149 17.95 10.30 -15.71
CA LYS A 149 18.19 10.00 -17.14
C LYS A 149 16.93 10.00 -17.99
N VAL A 150 15.79 9.54 -17.44
CA VAL A 150 14.51 9.62 -18.16
C VAL A 150 14.10 11.08 -18.35
N LEU A 151 14.27 11.91 -17.31
CA LEU A 151 13.99 13.35 -17.36
C LEU A 151 14.86 14.07 -18.39
N GLU A 152 16.16 13.75 -18.45
CA GLU A 152 17.08 14.32 -19.46
C GLU A 152 16.66 14.02 -20.91
N ASN A 153 15.99 12.88 -21.15
CA ASN A 153 15.53 12.49 -22.48
C ASN A 153 14.08 12.89 -22.78
N ALA A 154 13.32 13.32 -21.78
CA ALA A 154 11.90 13.61 -21.89
C ALA A 154 11.64 15.11 -21.69
N GLU A 155 11.66 15.87 -22.79
CA GLU A 155 11.44 17.32 -22.80
C GLU A 155 10.07 17.77 -22.25
N GLU A 156 9.12 16.84 -22.14
CA GLU A 156 7.76 17.11 -21.65
C GLU A 156 7.67 17.30 -20.12
N PHE A 157 8.71 16.89 -19.37
CA PHE A 157 8.71 16.92 -17.91
C PHE A 157 9.87 17.76 -17.38
N GLN A 158 9.60 18.56 -16.35
CA GLN A 158 10.61 19.36 -15.67
C GLN A 158 11.08 18.70 -14.37
N GLU A 159 10.22 17.91 -13.73
CA GLU A 159 10.54 17.20 -12.50
C GLU A 159 10.22 15.70 -12.59
N ILE A 160 11.02 14.88 -11.91
CA ILE A 160 10.78 13.44 -11.75
C ILE A 160 9.37 13.15 -11.21
N ARG A 161 8.83 14.03 -10.36
CA ARG A 161 7.47 13.87 -9.82
C ARG A 161 6.41 13.89 -10.91
N GLU A 162 6.61 14.66 -11.97
CA GLU A 162 5.67 14.73 -13.09
C GLU A 162 5.66 13.44 -13.90
N ILE A 163 6.83 12.83 -14.09
CA ILE A 163 6.97 11.49 -14.73
C ILE A 163 6.21 10.45 -13.91
N ILE A 164 6.38 10.45 -12.58
CA ILE A 164 5.68 9.52 -11.69
C ILE A 164 4.17 9.75 -11.75
N ALA A 165 3.72 11.00 -11.62
CA ALA A 165 2.30 11.33 -11.70
C ALA A 165 1.68 10.94 -13.06
N ARG A 166 2.44 11.11 -14.15
CA ARG A 166 2.03 10.69 -15.49
C ARG A 166 1.91 9.17 -15.57
N TYR A 167 2.90 8.44 -15.06
CA TYR A 167 2.87 6.98 -15.00
C TYR A 167 1.68 6.47 -14.19
N ASP A 168 1.42 7.06 -13.03
CA ASP A 168 0.29 6.68 -12.16
C ASP A 168 -1.05 6.92 -12.87
N THR A 169 -1.19 8.09 -13.51
CA THR A 169 -2.40 8.43 -14.29
C THR A 169 -2.59 7.47 -15.46
N LEU A 170 -1.51 7.16 -16.20
CA LEU A 170 -1.57 6.24 -17.34
C LEU A 170 -1.89 4.81 -16.88
N THR A 171 -1.34 4.39 -15.75
CA THR A 171 -1.62 3.07 -15.16
C THR A 171 -3.06 2.96 -14.71
N ALA A 172 -3.58 3.97 -14.01
CA ALA A 172 -4.98 4.03 -13.57
C ALA A 172 -5.93 4.02 -14.78
N THR A 173 -5.69 4.89 -15.78
CA THR A 173 -6.52 4.92 -17.00
C THR A 173 -6.44 3.62 -17.80
N HIS A 174 -5.27 2.98 -17.86
CA HIS A 174 -5.11 1.68 -18.50
C HIS A 174 -5.94 0.59 -17.80
N GLN A 175 -5.91 0.55 -16.46
CA GLN A 175 -6.73 -0.37 -15.68
C GLN A 175 -8.23 -0.13 -15.89
N ASP A 176 -8.67 1.13 -15.86
CA ASP A 176 -10.07 1.51 -16.11
C ASP A 176 -10.53 1.09 -17.53
N LEU A 177 -9.68 1.27 -18.54
CA LEU A 177 -9.97 0.85 -19.91
C LEU A 177 -10.06 -0.67 -20.04
N LEU A 178 -9.16 -1.42 -19.40
CA LEU A 178 -9.22 -2.89 -19.39
C LEU A 178 -10.51 -3.40 -18.73
N GLU A 179 -10.90 -2.84 -17.59
CA GLU A 179 -12.16 -3.20 -16.94
C GLU A 179 -13.38 -2.90 -17.82
N ARG A 180 -13.40 -1.73 -18.46
CA ARG A 180 -14.47 -1.33 -19.37
C ARG A 180 -14.54 -2.26 -20.57
N GLU A 181 -13.40 -2.64 -21.13
CA GLU A 181 -13.32 -3.55 -22.27
C GLU A 181 -13.87 -4.93 -21.91
N LEU A 182 -13.48 -5.49 -20.75
CA LEU A 182 -14.01 -6.76 -20.26
C LEU A 182 -15.54 -6.71 -20.09
N LYS A 183 -16.06 -5.65 -19.47
CA LYS A 183 -17.52 -5.45 -19.29
C LYS A 183 -18.24 -5.30 -20.64
N ASN A 184 -17.63 -4.63 -21.61
CA ASN A 184 -18.20 -4.46 -22.94
C ASN A 184 -18.20 -5.77 -23.72
N GLN A 185 -17.12 -6.54 -23.66
CA GLN A 185 -17.01 -7.83 -24.33
C GLN A 185 -18.04 -8.82 -23.77
N GLU A 186 -18.24 -8.86 -22.44
CA GLU A 186 -19.26 -9.71 -21.84
C GLU A 186 -20.67 -9.35 -22.32
N LYS A 187 -20.99 -8.06 -22.42
CA LYS A 187 -22.27 -7.58 -22.96
C LYS A 187 -22.43 -7.94 -24.44
N TYR A 188 -21.38 -7.74 -25.24
CA TYR A 188 -21.37 -8.06 -26.66
C TYR A 188 -21.64 -9.55 -26.89
N GLU A 189 -20.95 -10.43 -26.18
CA GLU A 189 -21.15 -11.89 -26.31
C GLU A 189 -22.56 -12.31 -25.88
N LYS A 190 -23.12 -11.70 -24.83
CA LYS A 190 -24.52 -11.94 -24.42
C LYS A 190 -25.52 -11.55 -25.49
N GLU A 191 -25.39 -10.36 -26.09
CA GLU A 191 -26.31 -9.91 -27.15
C GLU A 191 -26.11 -10.72 -28.44
N LYS A 192 -24.87 -11.08 -28.78
CA LYS A 192 -24.57 -11.96 -29.91
C LYS A 192 -25.23 -13.32 -29.76
N ALA A 193 -25.12 -13.94 -28.58
CA ALA A 193 -25.77 -15.22 -28.29
C ALA A 193 -27.30 -15.12 -28.38
N ARG A 194 -27.90 -14.03 -27.88
CA ARG A 194 -29.34 -13.76 -28.02
C ARG A 194 -29.77 -13.62 -29.48
N LEU A 195 -28.99 -12.90 -30.28
CA LEU A 195 -29.28 -12.70 -31.70
C LEU A 195 -29.23 -14.02 -32.48
N ILE A 196 -28.21 -14.85 -32.23
CA ILE A 196 -28.10 -16.19 -32.85
C ILE A 196 -29.33 -17.02 -32.51
N LYS A 197 -29.67 -17.12 -31.22
CA LYS A 197 -30.85 -17.87 -30.76
C LYS A 197 -32.14 -17.36 -31.39
N PHE A 198 -32.37 -16.05 -31.39
CA PHE A 198 -33.55 -15.43 -32.00
C PHE A 198 -33.64 -15.73 -33.51
N THR A 199 -32.51 -15.69 -34.20
CA THR A 199 -32.43 -15.98 -35.64
C THR A 199 -32.78 -17.44 -35.92
N GLU A 200 -32.26 -18.38 -35.13
CA GLU A 200 -32.61 -19.80 -35.23
C GLU A 200 -34.09 -20.05 -34.97
N GLU A 201 -34.66 -19.45 -33.93
CA GLU A 201 -36.09 -19.54 -33.60
C GLU A 201 -36.95 -19.02 -34.77
N LYS A 202 -36.61 -17.86 -35.34
CA LYS A 202 -37.35 -17.29 -36.47
C LYS A 202 -37.20 -18.08 -37.77
N ASN A 203 -36.02 -18.63 -38.04
CA ASN A 203 -35.84 -19.53 -39.18
C ASN A 203 -36.70 -20.79 -39.03
N ASN A 204 -36.78 -21.36 -37.82
CA ASN A 204 -37.65 -22.50 -37.54
C ASN A 204 -39.14 -22.17 -37.71
N GLU A 205 -39.58 -20.99 -37.27
CA GLU A 205 -40.95 -20.51 -37.51
C GLU A 205 -41.25 -20.38 -39.01
N ILE A 206 -40.35 -19.77 -39.78
CA ILE A 206 -40.49 -19.61 -41.23
C ILE A 206 -40.60 -20.97 -41.92
N LEU A 207 -39.74 -21.94 -41.55
CA LEU A 207 -39.82 -23.30 -42.08
C LEU A 207 -41.16 -23.98 -41.76
N ASN A 208 -41.67 -23.79 -40.54
CA ASN A 208 -42.98 -24.31 -40.16
C ASN A 208 -44.11 -23.68 -40.99
N TYR A 209 -44.11 -22.35 -41.17
CA TYR A 209 -45.10 -21.67 -42.00
C TYR A 209 -45.02 -22.09 -43.48
N ASN A 210 -43.82 -22.27 -44.02
CA ASN A 210 -43.63 -22.76 -45.39
C ASN A 210 -44.20 -24.17 -45.58
N ASN A 211 -43.98 -25.07 -44.61
CA ASN A 211 -44.56 -26.41 -44.63
C ASN A 211 -46.10 -26.37 -44.56
N GLN A 212 -46.67 -25.51 -43.71
CA GLN A 212 -48.11 -25.33 -43.61
C GLN A 212 -48.70 -24.76 -44.91
N LEU A 213 -48.04 -23.76 -45.50
CA LEU A 213 -48.45 -23.17 -46.77
C LEU A 213 -48.45 -24.20 -47.89
N ALA A 214 -47.38 -25.01 -48.01
CA ALA A 214 -47.29 -26.07 -49.02
C ALA A 214 -48.42 -27.12 -48.85
N ASN A 215 -48.74 -27.49 -47.61
CA ASN A 215 -49.85 -28.39 -47.31
C ASN A 215 -51.22 -27.79 -47.70
N LEU A 216 -51.44 -26.51 -47.39
CA LEU A 216 -52.67 -25.79 -47.74
C LEU A 216 -52.81 -25.61 -49.25
N GLN A 217 -51.73 -25.30 -49.96
CA GLN A 217 -51.71 -25.22 -51.42
C GLN A 217 -52.05 -26.56 -52.06
N THR A 218 -51.41 -27.65 -51.62
CA THR A 218 -51.72 -29.00 -52.09
C THR A 218 -53.20 -29.36 -51.86
N LYS A 219 -53.75 -28.98 -50.70
CA LYS A 219 -55.16 -29.21 -50.39
C LYS A 219 -56.08 -28.38 -51.30
N LEU A 220 -55.75 -27.11 -51.51
CA LEU A 220 -56.49 -26.22 -52.40
C LEU A 220 -56.54 -26.77 -53.83
N GLU A 221 -55.39 -27.15 -54.39
CA GLU A 221 -55.29 -27.71 -55.74
C GLU A 221 -56.12 -29.00 -55.89
N LYS A 222 -56.05 -29.90 -54.90
CA LYS A 222 -56.88 -31.12 -54.88
C LYS A 222 -58.37 -30.79 -54.88
N THR A 223 -58.82 -29.86 -54.02
CA THR A 223 -60.23 -29.46 -53.96
C THR A 223 -60.67 -28.75 -55.25
N GLN A 224 -59.85 -27.88 -55.82
CA GLN A 224 -60.13 -27.22 -57.09
C GLN A 224 -60.24 -28.22 -58.24
N SER A 225 -59.34 -29.23 -58.31
CA SER A 225 -59.43 -30.30 -59.30
C SER A 225 -60.75 -31.07 -59.22
N VAL A 226 -61.21 -31.38 -58.00
CA VAL A 226 -62.50 -32.02 -57.77
C VAL A 226 -63.67 -31.11 -58.18
N ALA A 227 -63.60 -29.82 -57.85
CA ALA A 227 -64.62 -28.84 -58.22
C ALA A 227 -64.79 -28.74 -59.74
N VAL A 228 -63.67 -28.62 -60.49
CA VAL A 228 -63.69 -28.58 -61.97
C VAL A 228 -64.31 -29.84 -62.56
N LYS A 229 -64.02 -31.03 -62.01
CA LYS A 229 -64.65 -32.29 -62.45
C LYS A 229 -66.17 -32.25 -62.27
N TRP A 230 -66.65 -31.81 -61.11
CA TRP A 230 -68.09 -31.73 -60.84
C TRP A 230 -68.78 -30.65 -61.67
N GLU A 231 -68.13 -29.52 -61.92
CA GLU A 231 -68.66 -28.45 -62.76
C GLU A 231 -68.85 -28.91 -64.22
N SER A 232 -67.90 -29.70 -64.74
CA SER A 232 -68.02 -30.33 -66.06
C SER A 232 -69.21 -31.30 -66.13
N GLN A 233 -69.35 -32.18 -65.13
CA GLN A 233 -70.48 -33.11 -65.03
C GLN A 233 -71.83 -32.37 -64.93
N TRP A 234 -71.89 -31.33 -64.11
CA TRP A 234 -73.07 -30.48 -63.97
C TRP A 234 -73.45 -29.81 -65.29
N THR A 235 -72.46 -29.26 -66.00
CA THR A 235 -72.68 -28.64 -67.32
C THR A 235 -73.21 -29.64 -68.33
N HIS A 236 -72.71 -30.88 -68.33
CA HIS A 236 -73.21 -31.94 -69.20
C HIS A 236 -74.67 -32.31 -68.90
N ILE A 237 -75.01 -32.49 -67.62
CA ILE A 237 -76.39 -32.78 -67.17
C ILE A 237 -77.32 -31.62 -67.58
N LYS A 238 -76.93 -30.38 -67.30
CA LYS A 238 -77.68 -29.17 -67.66
C LYS A 238 -77.94 -29.08 -69.17
N ASN A 239 -76.91 -29.28 -69.99
CA ASN A 239 -77.04 -29.25 -71.45
C ASN A 239 -77.95 -30.38 -71.97
N THR A 240 -77.84 -31.57 -71.37
CA THR A 240 -78.70 -32.71 -71.72
C THR A 240 -80.15 -32.45 -71.34
N ALA A 241 -80.39 -31.89 -70.15
CA ALA A 241 -81.73 -31.48 -69.71
C ALA A 241 -82.31 -30.42 -70.66
N ALA A 242 -81.54 -29.39 -71.02
CA ALA A 242 -81.97 -28.35 -71.96
C ALA A 242 -82.35 -28.92 -73.34
N LYS A 243 -81.53 -29.83 -73.89
CA LYS A 243 -81.83 -30.53 -75.16
C LYS A 243 -83.11 -31.34 -75.07
N LYS A 244 -83.31 -32.10 -73.99
CA LYS A 244 -84.52 -32.90 -73.76
C LYS A 244 -85.75 -32.00 -73.60
N THR A 245 -85.65 -30.91 -72.85
CA THR A 245 -86.72 -29.91 -72.70
C THR A 245 -87.09 -29.28 -74.05
N LEU A 246 -86.10 -28.92 -74.87
CA LEU A 246 -86.35 -28.37 -76.21
C LEU A 246 -87.02 -29.39 -77.13
N LEU A 247 -86.54 -30.64 -77.14
CA LEU A 247 -87.14 -31.71 -77.92
C LEU A 247 -88.59 -31.96 -77.49
N LEU A 248 -88.84 -32.03 -76.18
CA LEU A 248 -90.18 -32.16 -75.63
C LEU A 248 -91.07 -30.99 -76.09
N GLY A 249 -90.58 -29.75 -76.01
CA GLY A 249 -91.31 -28.57 -76.49
C GLY A 249 -91.64 -28.64 -77.99
N ARG A 250 -90.70 -29.10 -78.82
CA ARG A 250 -90.90 -29.29 -80.27
C ARG A 250 -91.94 -30.37 -80.57
N ILE A 251 -91.89 -31.51 -79.88
CA ILE A 251 -92.89 -32.57 -79.98
C ILE A 251 -94.26 -32.01 -79.62
N LYS A 252 -94.38 -31.33 -78.47
CA LYS A 252 -95.64 -30.71 -78.04
C LYS A 252 -96.21 -29.74 -79.09
N MET A 253 -95.38 -28.86 -79.67
CA MET A 253 -95.82 -27.93 -80.71
C MET A 253 -96.23 -28.64 -82.00
N ALA A 254 -95.45 -29.61 -82.47
CA ALA A 254 -95.76 -30.38 -83.68
C ALA A 254 -97.08 -31.16 -83.51
N THR A 255 -97.24 -31.84 -82.37
CA THR A 255 -98.49 -32.51 -82.00
C THR A 255 -99.66 -31.53 -81.97
N HIS A 256 -99.50 -30.37 -81.33
CA HIS A 256 -100.57 -29.37 -81.27
C HIS A 256 -100.95 -28.86 -82.67
N ASN A 257 -99.98 -28.60 -83.54
CA ASN A 257 -100.24 -28.15 -84.91
C ASN A 257 -100.99 -29.21 -85.75
N LEU A 258 -100.58 -30.48 -85.64
CA LEU A 258 -101.27 -31.59 -86.29
C LEU A 258 -102.69 -31.75 -85.75
N PHE A 259 -102.86 -31.65 -84.44
CA PHE A 259 -104.17 -31.71 -83.80
C PHE A 259 -105.09 -30.58 -84.28
N MET A 260 -104.58 -29.35 -84.38
CA MET A 260 -105.34 -28.21 -84.92
C MET A 260 -105.72 -28.41 -86.39
N LEU A 261 -104.85 -29.05 -87.18
CA LEU A 261 -105.15 -29.41 -88.57
C LEU A 261 -106.28 -30.45 -88.65
N VAL A 262 -106.21 -31.52 -87.85
CA VAL A 262 -107.25 -32.55 -87.75
C VAL A 262 -108.59 -31.93 -87.33
N ASN A 263 -108.57 -31.11 -86.28
CA ASN A 263 -109.75 -30.37 -85.82
C ASN A 263 -110.33 -29.48 -86.93
N ARG A 264 -109.50 -28.80 -87.72
CA ARG A 264 -109.93 -27.99 -88.87
C ARG A 264 -110.61 -28.86 -89.94
N HIS A 265 -110.09 -30.04 -90.25
CA HIS A 265 -110.69 -30.96 -91.23
C HIS A 265 -112.01 -31.58 -90.74
N LEU A 266 -112.13 -31.85 -89.43
CA LEU A 266 -113.34 -32.40 -88.82
C LEU A 266 -114.38 -31.33 -88.45
N GLY A 267 -114.09 -30.03 -88.66
CA GLY A 267 -114.95 -28.93 -88.23
C GLY A 267 -115.10 -28.82 -86.71
N GLN A 268 -114.14 -29.31 -85.93
CA GLN A 268 -114.13 -29.25 -84.46
C GLN A 268 -113.30 -28.06 -83.94
N THR A 269 -113.78 -27.38 -82.90
CA THR A 269 -113.07 -26.24 -82.25
C THR A 269 -112.49 -26.59 -80.87
N GLY A 270 -112.63 -27.84 -80.43
CA GLY A 270 -112.25 -28.25 -79.07
C GLY A 270 -110.74 -28.17 -78.83
N MET A 271 -110.33 -27.42 -77.81
CA MET A 271 -108.94 -27.44 -77.31
C MET A 271 -108.70 -28.65 -76.42
N VAL A 272 -107.61 -29.37 -76.67
CA VAL A 272 -107.11 -30.45 -75.80
C VAL A 272 -105.70 -30.05 -75.40
N ASP A 273 -105.46 -29.85 -74.11
CA ASP A 273 -104.20 -29.29 -73.62
C ASP A 273 -103.09 -30.35 -73.45
N MET A 274 -103.50 -31.58 -73.15
CA MET A 274 -102.58 -32.69 -72.93
C MET A 274 -102.10 -33.29 -74.26
N THR A 275 -100.77 -33.35 -74.43
CA THR A 275 -100.12 -33.77 -75.68
C THR A 275 -100.42 -35.22 -76.05
N ASP A 276 -100.53 -36.10 -75.07
CA ASP A 276 -100.96 -37.50 -75.21
C ASP A 276 -102.35 -37.59 -75.85
N LYS A 277 -103.33 -36.86 -75.33
CA LYS A 277 -104.70 -36.84 -75.90
C LYS A 277 -104.77 -36.23 -77.29
N GLN A 278 -103.90 -35.26 -77.61
CA GLN A 278 -103.79 -34.72 -78.97
C GLN A 278 -103.29 -35.80 -79.95
N LEU A 279 -102.27 -36.57 -79.56
CA LEU A 279 -101.74 -37.68 -80.36
C LEU A 279 -102.80 -38.75 -80.60
N ASP A 280 -103.60 -39.11 -79.59
CA ASP A 280 -104.67 -40.11 -79.74
C ASP A 280 -105.68 -39.69 -80.83
N LYS A 281 -106.12 -38.43 -80.83
CA LYS A 281 -107.04 -37.92 -81.87
C LYS A 281 -106.41 -37.93 -83.26
N ILE A 282 -105.13 -37.54 -83.36
CA ILE A 282 -104.39 -37.55 -84.62
C ILE A 282 -104.29 -38.98 -85.15
N GLN A 283 -103.98 -39.95 -84.28
CA GLN A 283 -103.88 -41.35 -84.64
C GLN A 283 -105.19 -41.89 -85.22
N VAL A 284 -106.32 -41.65 -84.54
CA VAL A 284 -107.65 -42.06 -85.02
C VAL A 284 -107.94 -41.47 -86.40
N PHE A 285 -107.70 -40.17 -86.59
CA PHE A 285 -107.93 -39.51 -87.87
C PHE A 285 -107.05 -40.06 -89.01
N ILE A 286 -105.78 -40.36 -88.75
CA ILE A 286 -104.87 -40.97 -89.75
C ILE A 286 -105.34 -42.38 -90.10
N GLN A 287 -105.76 -43.18 -89.11
CA GLN A 287 -106.28 -44.52 -89.35
C GLN A 287 -107.54 -44.48 -90.24
N ASP A 288 -108.46 -43.56 -89.96
CA ASP A 288 -109.66 -43.35 -90.78
C ASP A 288 -109.31 -42.95 -92.22
N LEU A 289 -108.41 -41.98 -92.43
CA LEU A 289 -107.97 -41.59 -93.77
C LEU A 289 -107.26 -42.72 -94.52
N THR A 290 -106.46 -43.52 -93.82
CA THR A 290 -105.76 -44.66 -94.42
C THR A 290 -106.76 -45.72 -94.87
N GLN A 291 -107.78 -45.99 -94.04
CA GLN A 291 -108.85 -46.92 -94.37
C GLN A 291 -109.65 -46.45 -95.59
N ILE A 292 -110.06 -45.17 -95.62
CA ILE A 292 -110.75 -44.57 -96.77
C ILE A 292 -109.90 -44.67 -98.04
N THR A 293 -108.60 -44.38 -97.97
CA THR A 293 -107.70 -44.44 -99.14
C THR A 293 -107.51 -45.87 -99.65
N LEU A 294 -107.40 -46.85 -98.75
CA LEU A 294 -107.34 -48.27 -99.11
C LEU A 294 -108.62 -48.74 -99.80
N ASP A 295 -109.77 -48.29 -99.32
CA ASP A 295 -111.07 -48.64 -99.91
C ASP A 295 -111.25 -47.98 -101.30
N ILE A 296 -110.78 -46.75 -101.49
CA ILE A 296 -110.74 -46.09 -102.81
C ILE A 296 -109.79 -46.84 -103.77
N LYS A 297 -108.57 -47.19 -103.35
CA LYS A 297 -107.64 -47.97 -104.18
C LYS A 297 -108.20 -49.34 -104.57
N ARG A 298 -108.91 -49.99 -103.66
CA ARG A 298 -109.62 -51.24 -103.96
C ARG A 298 -110.72 -51.03 -104.99
N ALA A 299 -111.47 -49.94 -104.89
CA ALA A 299 -112.48 -49.58 -105.89
C ALA A 299 -111.86 -49.27 -107.26
N GLU A 300 -110.76 -48.52 -107.34
CA GLU A 300 -110.05 -48.22 -108.59
C GLU A 300 -109.46 -49.48 -109.25
N ASN A 301 -108.89 -50.38 -108.46
CA ASN A 301 -108.39 -51.67 -108.94
C ASN A 301 -109.54 -52.57 -109.45
N ALA A 302 -110.73 -52.49 -108.84
CA ALA A 302 -111.90 -53.22 -109.31
C ALA A 302 -112.46 -52.63 -110.63
N ILE A 303 -112.40 -51.32 -110.80
CA ILE A 303 -112.80 -50.64 -112.05
C ILE A 303 -111.81 -50.97 -113.17
N THR A 304 -110.50 -50.96 -112.93
CA THR A 304 -109.50 -51.34 -113.94
C THR A 304 -109.56 -52.82 -114.31
N ALA A 305 -109.88 -53.72 -113.36
CA ALA A 305 -110.08 -55.14 -113.65
C ALA A 305 -111.36 -55.41 -114.47
N SER A 306 -112.43 -54.63 -114.28
CA SER A 306 -113.66 -54.80 -115.07
C SER A 306 -113.57 -54.16 -116.46
N GLY A 307 -112.78 -53.10 -116.64
CA GLY A 307 -112.58 -52.45 -117.94
C GLY A 307 -111.90 -53.33 -119.00
N ALA A 308 -111.09 -54.31 -118.59
CA ALA A 308 -110.38 -55.20 -119.53
C ALA A 308 -111.26 -56.29 -120.17
N ASN A 309 -112.43 -56.59 -119.60
CA ASN A 309 -113.27 -57.72 -120.05
C ASN A 309 -114.36 -57.34 -121.07
N THR A 310 -114.36 -56.12 -121.60
CA THR A 310 -115.35 -55.67 -122.60
C THR A 310 -114.78 -55.47 -124.00
N ALA A 311 -113.52 -55.85 -124.24
CA ALA A 311 -112.89 -55.81 -125.56
C ALA A 311 -112.51 -57.23 -126.02
N GLY A 312 -113.50 -58.00 -126.48
CA GLY A 312 -113.32 -59.34 -127.03
C GLY A 312 -114.47 -59.73 -127.92
#